data_AF-A0A0N1PJ85-F1
#
_entry.id   AF-A0A0N1PJ85-F1
#
_cell.length_a   1.000
_cell.length_b   1.000
_cell.length_c   1.000
_cell.angle_alpha   90.00
_cell.angle_beta   90.00
_cell.angle_gamma   90.00
#
_symmetry.space_group_name_H-M   'P 1'
#
loop_
_entity.id
_entity.type
_entity.pdbx_description
1 polymer ?
#
loop_
_entity_poly.entity_id
_entity_poly.type
_entity_poly.pdbx_seq_one_letter_code
_entity_poly.pdbx_strand_id
1 'polypeptide(L)' 'MGQNEIISTPYKVESSDELGRYMVATRDLKPGDLVLTERPLVFAPKAMPDPEAQMPCVGCYKPVFTDIGERCAK' A
#
# COMPACT_ATOMS: atom_id res chain seq x y z
N MET A 1 -13.70 -18.93 24.71
CA MET A 1 -14.42 -19.01 23.42
C MET A 1 -14.15 -17.72 22.67
N GLY A 2 -13.52 -17.80 21.51
CA GLY A 2 -13.12 -16.65 20.69
C GLY A 2 -12.08 -17.13 19.70
N GLN A 3 -12.54 -17.42 18.48
CA GLN A 3 -11.89 -18.26 17.49
C GLN A 3 -10.63 -17.59 16.92
N ASN A 4 -9.55 -18.35 16.78
CA ASN A 4 -8.49 -18.04 15.81
C ASN A 4 -9.13 -18.10 14.42
N GLU A 5 -9.68 -16.98 13.93
CA GLU A 5 -9.94 -16.85 12.51
C GLU A 5 -8.58 -16.88 11.80
N ILE A 6 -8.27 -18.01 11.18
CA ILE A 6 -7.24 -18.04 10.15
C ILE A 6 -7.79 -17.13 9.04
N ILE A 7 -7.31 -15.89 8.99
CA ILE A 7 -7.64 -14.97 7.90
C ILE A 7 -7.15 -15.65 6.62
N SER A 8 -8.07 -16.24 5.86
CA SER A 8 -7.74 -16.76 4.54
C SER A 8 -7.33 -15.56 3.70
N THR A 9 -6.08 -15.52 3.25
CA THR A 9 -5.64 -14.50 2.30
C THR A 9 -6.56 -14.54 1.06
N PRO A 10 -6.99 -13.39 0.51
CA PRO A 10 -7.92 -13.35 -0.63
C PRO A 10 -7.31 -13.89 -1.93
N TYR A 11 -6.04 -14.29 -1.88
CA TYR A 11 -5.29 -14.90 -2.95
C TYR A 11 -4.44 -16.06 -2.44
N LYS A 12 -4.06 -16.95 -3.36
CA LYS A 12 -3.00 -17.96 -3.22
C LYS A 12 -1.81 -17.55 -4.09
N VAL A 13 -0.60 -17.94 -3.67
CA VAL A 13 0.62 -17.75 -4.46
C VAL A 13 0.84 -18.99 -5.32
N GLU A 14 1.10 -18.79 -6.61
CA GLU A 14 1.44 -19.83 -7.58
C GLU A 14 2.71 -19.44 -8.34
N SER A 15 3.20 -20.35 -9.19
CA SER A 15 4.39 -20.12 -10.02
C SER A 15 4.28 -20.81 -11.38
N SER A 16 4.82 -20.16 -12.43
CA SER A 16 4.95 -20.72 -13.78
C SER A 16 6.29 -20.35 -14.41
N ASP A 17 6.69 -21.08 -15.45
CA ASP A 17 7.94 -20.81 -16.17
C ASP A 17 7.92 -19.48 -16.93
N GLU A 18 6.73 -18.99 -17.30
CA GLU A 18 6.56 -17.74 -18.05
C GLU A 18 6.53 -16.50 -17.13
N LEU A 19 5.81 -16.57 -16.00
CA LEU A 19 5.53 -15.40 -15.14
C LEU A 19 6.37 -15.37 -13.86
N GLY A 20 7.03 -16.48 -13.51
CA GLY A 20 7.60 -16.64 -12.18
C GLY A 20 6.51 -16.74 -11.12
N ARG A 21 6.67 -16.08 -9.96
CA ARG A 21 5.69 -16.11 -8.86
C ARG A 21 4.56 -15.11 -9.09
N TYR A 22 3.31 -15.56 -8.96
CA TYR A 22 2.13 -14.73 -9.14
C TYR A 22 1.03 -15.06 -8.10
N MET A 23 0.00 -14.21 -8.04
CA MET A 23 -1.13 -14.36 -7.13
C MET A 23 -2.40 -14.71 -7.91
N VAL A 24 -3.19 -15.65 -7.39
CA VAL A 24 -4.48 -16.07 -7.96
C VAL A 24 -5.58 -15.88 -6.92
N ALA A 25 -6.70 -15.27 -7.30
CA ALA A 25 -7.85 -15.10 -6.42
C ALA A 25 -8.38 -16.45 -5.92
N THR A 26 -8.73 -16.54 -4.63
CA THR A 26 -9.32 -17.75 -4.02
C THR A 26 -10.85 -17.77 -4.08
N ARG A 27 -11.45 -16.73 -4.65
CA ARG A 27 -12.89 -16.53 -4.83
C ARG A 27 -13.18 -15.71 -6.07
N ASP A 28 -14.42 -15.72 -6.52
CA ASP A 28 -14.90 -14.79 -7.55
C ASP A 28 -14.85 -13.34 -7.05
N LEU A 29 -14.43 -12.43 -7.92
CA LEU A 29 -14.36 -11.00 -7.67
C LEU A 29 -15.53 -10.27 -8.34
N LYS A 30 -16.14 -9.33 -7.64
CA LYS A 30 -17.16 -8.42 -8.15
C LYS A 30 -16.59 -7.01 -8.35
N PRO A 31 -17.16 -6.18 -9.24
CA PRO A 31 -16.76 -4.78 -9.37
C PRO A 31 -16.80 -4.05 -8.03
N GLY A 32 -15.68 -3.41 -7.66
CA GLY A 32 -15.53 -2.70 -6.39
C GLY A 32 -14.97 -3.54 -5.24
N ASP A 33 -14.74 -4.84 -5.42
CA ASP A 33 -14.13 -5.67 -4.38
C ASP A 33 -12.69 -5.24 -4.06
N LEU A 34 -12.37 -5.19 -2.77
CA LEU A 34 -10.99 -5.06 -2.32
C LEU A 34 -10.25 -6.38 -2.55
N VAL A 35 -9.35 -6.40 -3.53
CA VAL A 35 -8.54 -7.58 -3.89
C VAL A 35 -7.34 -7.75 -2.95
N LEU A 36 -6.61 -6.66 -2.70
CA LEU A 36 -5.42 -6.63 -1.87
C LEU A 36 -5.30 -5.26 -1.19
N THR A 37 -4.87 -5.26 0.08
CA THR A 37 -4.41 -4.06 0.76
C THR A 37 -3.22 -4.43 1.65
N GLU A 38 -2.20 -3.59 1.66
CA GLU A 38 -1.01 -3.81 2.48
C GLU A 38 -0.42 -2.45 2.91
N ARG A 39 0.24 -2.43 4.07
CA ARG A 39 1.01 -1.26 4.51
C ARG A 39 2.39 -1.30 3.87
N PRO A 40 2.91 -0.17 3.36
CA PRO A 40 4.25 -0.15 2.81
C PRO A 40 5.28 -0.58 3.87
N LEU A 41 6.27 -1.38 3.47
CA LEU A 41 7.37 -1.76 4.35
C LEU A 41 8.23 -0.54 4.73
N VAL A 42 8.54 0.29 3.73
CA VAL A 42 9.24 1.58 3.85
C VAL A 42 8.62 2.53 2.84
N PHE A 43 8.51 3.81 3.19
CA PHE A 43 8.08 4.85 2.25
C PHE A 43 8.76 6.18 2.60
N ALA A 44 9.01 6.98 1.57
CA ALA A 44 9.58 8.32 1.67
C ALA A 44 9.05 9.17 0.50
N PRO A 45 9.08 10.51 0.63
CA PRO A 45 8.74 11.39 -0.48
C PRO A 45 9.70 11.18 -1.65
N LYS A 46 9.18 11.27 -2.86
CA LYS A 46 10.02 11.39 -4.05
C LYS A 46 10.73 12.75 -4.02
N ALA A 47 12.03 12.77 -4.29
CA ALA A 47 12.74 14.03 -4.50
C ALA A 47 12.17 14.74 -5.73
N MET A 48 11.69 15.97 -5.53
CA MET A 48 11.17 16.82 -6.60
C MET A 48 12.26 17.84 -6.97
N PRO A 49 12.56 18.04 -8.27
CA PRO A 49 13.55 19.01 -8.71
C PRO A 49 13.08 20.46 -8.54
N ASP A 50 11.77 20.66 -8.36
CA ASP A 50 11.15 21.95 -8.10
C ASP A 50 11.20 22.25 -6.58
N PRO A 51 11.93 23.28 -6.15
CA PRO A 51 12.01 23.67 -4.73
C PRO A 51 10.70 24.23 -4.17
N GLU A 52 9.75 24.62 -5.04
CA GLU A 52 8.41 25.08 -4.64
C GLU A 52 7.38 23.94 -4.61
N ALA A 53 7.79 22.71 -4.98
CA ALA A 53 6.91 21.57 -4.95
C ALA A 53 6.45 21.26 -3.52
N GLN A 54 5.14 21.14 -3.35
CA GLN A 54 4.56 20.68 -2.10
C GLN A 54 4.97 19.24 -1.81
N MET A 55 5.64 19.04 -0.69
CA MET A 55 6.01 17.71 -0.22
C MET A 55 4.85 17.09 0.56
N PRO A 56 4.53 15.80 0.38
CA PRO A 56 3.51 15.14 1.19
C PRO A 56 4.06 14.81 2.59
N CYS A 57 3.18 14.82 3.59
CA CYS A 57 3.51 14.30 4.92
C CYS A 57 3.94 12.83 4.84
N VAL A 58 5.13 12.52 5.36
CA VAL A 58 5.70 11.16 5.44
C VAL A 58 4.97 10.21 6.41
N GLY A 59 3.79 10.58 6.89
CA GLY A 59 2.97 9.74 7.76
C GLY A 59 1.59 9.45 7.19
N CYS A 60 0.93 10.47 6.62
CA CYS A 60 -0.45 10.37 6.14
C CYS A 60 -0.61 10.69 4.64
N TYR A 61 0.49 11.05 3.96
CA TYR A 61 0.51 11.38 2.54
C TYR A 61 -0.37 12.57 2.11
N LYS A 62 -0.92 13.32 3.07
CA LYS A 62 -1.64 14.57 2.80
C LYS A 62 -0.65 15.67 2.40
N PRO A 63 -1.06 16.63 1.54
CA PRO A 63 -0.25 17.81 1.26
C PRO A 63 0.09 18.55 2.56
N VAL A 64 1.35 18.94 2.73
CA VAL A 64 1.77 19.85 3.80
C VAL A 64 2.37 21.11 3.19
N PHE A 65 2.09 22.25 3.84
CA PHE A 65 2.57 23.58 3.44
C PHE A 65 3.65 24.04 4.42
N THR A 66 4.58 23.14 4.75
CA THR A 66 5.67 23.42 5.68
C THR A 66 6.96 23.54 4.89
N ASP A 67 7.76 24.55 5.24
CA ASP A 67 9.06 24.85 4.61
C ASP A 67 10.09 23.72 4.79
N ILE A 68 9.78 22.78 5.68
CA ILE A 68 10.54 21.58 6.01
C ILE A 68 9.59 20.40 5.78
N GLY A 69 10.01 19.42 4.96
CA GLY A 69 9.23 18.22 4.63
C GLY A 69 9.06 17.23 5.79
N GLU A 70 8.66 17.73 6.96
CA GLU A 70 8.45 16.98 8.18
C GLU A 70 7.05 16.37 8.21
N ARG A 71 6.85 15.41 9.13
CA ARG A 71 5.53 14.86 9.42
C ARG A 71 4.61 15.99 9.90
N CYS A 72 3.38 16.06 9.39
CA CYS A 72 2.39 17.05 9.87
C CYS A 72 2.22 16.99 11.40
N ALA A 73 1.99 18.15 12.03
CA ALA A 73 1.51 18.17 13.41
C ALA A 73 0.22 17.34 13.46
N LYS A 74 0.15 16.42 14.44
CA LYS A 74 -1.01 15.54 14.60
C LYS A 74 -2.27 16.34 14.90
#